data_AF-A0A7X3XUM8-F1
#
_entry.id   AF-A0A7X3XUM8-F1
#
_cell.length_a   1.000
_cell.length_b   1.000
_cell.length_c   1.000
_cell.angle_alpha   90.00
_cell.angle_beta   90.00
_cell.angle_gamma   90.00
#
_symmetry.space_group_name_H-M   'P 1'
#
loop_
_entity.id
_entity.type
_entity.pdbx_description
1 polymer ?
#
loop_
_entity_poly.entity_id
_entity_poly.type
_entity_poly.pdbx_seq_one_letter_code
_entity_poly.pdbx_strand_id
1 'polypeptide(L)'
;MFDNQADRIIVVGADGGFQRAFGREGDGPGEFRSPDGFAVMPDGRVVMGDLGHRGYHIFDADGEFERTVRMAPEPGNVRITDLLPDPRGEAVYSAVGAQLLRMGSGTTARTTPPTSRPVERLILTGEMAVKDTVAEGWLPEGGDPTELPIGGRPSFRLPPRQVFGPMMLAGVLPDGSVAFSDSSAYAIKIARSGAGVLRILRRPLQPTWVTDRMVENERERRAALAAAGQGPKNDGQRRGVFPASPASRQGGGLHRGVDCTGAENGLERGDLGAKAW
;
A
#
# COMPACT_ATOMS: atom_id res chain seq x y z
N MET A 1 -1.81 5.90 19.43
CA MET A 1 -2.69 6.05 18.25
C MET A 1 -2.16 7.20 17.41
N PHE A 2 -2.22 7.11 16.09
CA PHE A 2 -1.85 8.23 15.21
C PHE A 2 -3.11 8.80 14.53
N ASP A 3 -3.31 10.12 14.67
CA ASP A 3 -4.38 10.88 14.03
C ASP A 3 -3.78 11.62 12.84
N ASN A 4 -4.01 11.07 11.64
CA ASN A 4 -3.44 11.55 10.38
C ASN A 4 -4.14 12.77 9.78
N GLN A 5 -5.26 13.21 10.36
CA GLN A 5 -5.92 14.44 9.93
C GLN A 5 -5.41 15.65 10.70
N ALA A 6 -4.98 15.42 11.94
CA ALA A 6 -4.45 16.46 12.82
C ALA A 6 -2.93 16.36 13.03
N ASP A 7 -2.26 15.46 12.31
CA ASP A 7 -0.81 15.21 12.39
C ASP A 7 -0.31 15.10 13.84
N ARG A 8 -0.95 14.21 14.62
CA ARG A 8 -0.64 14.07 16.05
C ARG A 8 -0.64 12.62 16.49
N ILE A 9 0.24 12.34 17.44
CA ILE A 9 0.27 11.08 18.18
C ILE A 9 -0.55 11.29 19.45
N ILE A 10 -1.54 10.42 19.65
CA ILE A 10 -2.41 10.42 20.82
C ILE A 10 -2.07 9.21 21.67
N VAL A 11 -1.79 9.46 22.95
CA VAL A 11 -1.54 8.43 23.96
C VAL A 11 -2.81 8.26 24.78
N VAL A 12 -3.24 7.01 24.89
CA VAL A 12 -4.43 6.60 25.63
C VAL A 12 -4.05 5.55 26.66
N GLY A 13 -4.71 5.60 27.81
CA GLY A 13 -4.59 4.58 28.84
C GLY A 13 -5.21 3.26 28.41
N ALA A 14 -4.91 2.19 29.14
CA ALA A 14 -5.50 0.87 28.90
C ALA A 14 -7.03 0.86 29.11
N ASP A 15 -7.55 1.81 29.87
CA ASP A 15 -8.98 2.08 30.07
C ASP A 15 -9.61 2.88 28.92
N GLY A 16 -8.82 3.28 27.92
CA GLY A 16 -9.23 4.13 26.81
C GLY A 16 -9.23 5.62 27.11
N GLY A 17 -8.83 6.04 28.32
CA GLY A 17 -8.76 7.44 28.71
C GLY A 17 -7.66 8.19 27.94
N PHE A 18 -7.95 9.40 27.48
CA PHE A 18 -6.93 10.28 26.91
C PHE A 18 -5.88 10.64 27.98
N GLN A 19 -4.60 10.48 27.65
CA GLN A 19 -3.51 10.88 28.55
C GLN A 19 -2.80 12.12 28.03
N ARG A 20 -2.36 12.11 26.77
CA ARG A 20 -1.66 13.24 26.14
C ARG A 20 -1.68 13.12 24.62
N ALA A 21 -1.31 14.21 23.95
CA ALA A 21 -1.03 14.22 22.53
C ALA A 21 0.16 15.12 22.22
N PHE A 22 0.90 14.79 21.16
CA PHE A 22 2.06 15.54 20.70
C PHE A 22 2.21 15.43 19.18
N GLY A 23 2.97 16.35 18.60
CA GLY A 23 3.06 16.56 17.16
C GLY A 23 2.00 17.51 16.61
N ARG A 24 2.32 18.12 15.46
CA ARG A 24 1.46 18.98 14.65
C ARG A 24 2.05 19.13 13.26
N GLU A 25 1.27 19.61 12.30
CA GLU A 25 1.79 20.03 10.99
C GLU A 25 2.83 21.15 11.14
N GLY A 26 3.95 21.04 10.43
CA GLY A 26 4.99 22.07 10.38
C GLY A 26 6.36 21.52 10.01
N ASP A 27 7.41 22.34 10.17
CA ASP A 27 8.80 22.07 9.75
C ASP A 27 9.81 22.14 10.91
N GLY A 28 9.33 22.43 12.12
CA GLY A 28 10.13 22.52 13.34
C GLY A 28 10.40 21.16 14.02
N PRO A 29 11.19 21.17 15.11
CA PRO A 29 11.44 19.98 15.92
C PRO A 29 10.13 19.34 16.41
N GLY A 30 9.94 18.05 16.11
CA GLY A 30 8.75 17.29 16.47
C GLY A 30 7.49 17.59 15.65
N GLU A 31 7.58 18.44 14.61
CA GLU A 31 6.49 18.73 13.67
C GLU A 31 6.55 17.78 12.46
N PHE A 32 5.40 17.57 11.83
CA PHE A 32 5.22 16.62 10.74
C PHE A 32 4.80 17.29 9.45
N ARG A 33 5.18 16.71 8.31
CA ARG A 33 4.75 17.16 6.98
C ARG A 33 3.99 16.10 6.19
N SER A 34 4.42 14.84 6.27
CA SER A 34 3.70 13.71 5.69
C SER A 34 4.02 12.42 6.45
N PRO A 35 3.55 12.31 7.71
CA PRO A 35 3.74 11.11 8.51
C PRO A 35 2.97 9.91 7.92
N ASP A 36 3.61 8.73 7.86
CA ASP A 36 3.01 7.52 7.24
C ASP A 36 2.94 6.33 8.22
N GLY A 37 3.98 6.12 9.03
CA GLY A 37 4.04 4.96 9.93
C GLY A 37 4.84 5.23 11.20
N PHE A 38 4.45 4.60 12.30
CA PHE A 38 5.12 4.76 13.59
C PHE A 38 5.30 3.42 14.30
N ALA A 39 6.25 3.37 15.23
CA ALA A 39 6.49 2.26 16.14
C ALA A 39 6.72 2.78 17.56
N VAL A 40 6.28 2.00 18.55
CA VAL A 40 6.65 2.22 19.96
C VAL A 40 7.76 1.23 20.31
N MET A 41 8.91 1.76 20.71
CA MET A 41 10.10 1.00 21.07
C MET A 41 9.96 0.37 22.47
N PRO A 42 10.76 -0.67 22.79
CA PRO A 42 10.68 -1.36 24.09
C PRO A 42 10.95 -0.46 25.30
N ASP A 43 11.70 0.62 25.12
CA ASP A 43 12.00 1.63 26.15
C ASP A 43 10.95 2.75 26.22
N GLY A 44 9.87 2.65 25.46
CA GLY A 44 8.78 3.63 25.42
C GLY A 44 8.98 4.75 24.40
N ARG A 45 10.15 4.86 23.74
CA ARG A 45 10.36 5.84 22.67
C ARG A 45 9.40 5.60 21.52
N VAL A 46 8.97 6.67 20.86
CA VAL A 46 8.13 6.60 19.67
C VAL A 46 8.95 7.00 18.45
N VAL A 47 9.00 6.12 17.46
CA VAL A 47 9.62 6.39 16.17
C VAL A 47 8.52 6.67 15.16
N MET A 48 8.55 7.84 14.53
CA MET A 48 7.61 8.25 13.49
C MET A 48 8.35 8.46 12.17
N GLY A 49 7.96 7.74 11.13
CA GLY A 49 8.43 7.96 9.76
C GLY A 49 7.66 9.09 9.08
N ASP A 50 8.37 10.15 8.72
CA ASP A 50 7.85 11.31 8.01
C ASP A 50 8.45 11.40 6.60
N LEU A 51 7.61 11.11 5.60
CA LEU A 51 8.00 11.12 4.19
C LEU A 51 8.26 12.54 3.66
N GLY A 52 7.57 13.53 4.20
CA GLY A 52 7.71 14.93 3.80
C GLY A 52 9.04 15.52 4.26
N HIS A 53 9.51 15.08 5.42
CA HIS A 53 10.84 15.41 5.95
C HIS A 53 11.94 14.42 5.58
N ARG A 54 11.59 13.30 4.93
CA ARG A 54 12.51 12.19 4.61
C ARG A 54 13.31 11.77 5.85
N GLY A 55 12.63 11.56 6.96
CA GLY A 55 13.25 11.29 8.25
C GLY A 55 12.40 10.42 9.17
N TYR A 56 13.04 9.90 10.21
CA TYR A 56 12.41 9.26 11.34
C TYR A 56 12.55 10.18 12.55
N HIS A 57 11.44 10.71 13.04
CA HIS A 57 11.39 11.51 14.25
C HIS A 57 11.29 10.59 15.46
N ILE A 58 12.18 10.77 16.42
CA ILE A 58 12.24 9.99 17.65
C ILE A 58 11.76 10.89 18.79
N PHE A 59 10.75 10.40 19.50
CA PHE A 59 10.21 11.01 20.71
C PHE A 59 10.51 10.10 21.90
N ASP A 60 10.68 10.69 23.07
CA ASP A 60 10.83 9.95 24.31
C ASP A 60 9.51 9.33 24.79
N ALA A 61 9.56 8.64 25.93
CA ALA A 61 8.40 8.00 26.53
C ALA A 61 7.34 8.99 27.05
N ASP A 62 7.68 10.28 27.18
CA ASP A 62 6.78 11.37 27.57
C ASP A 62 6.24 12.13 26.35
N GLY A 63 6.76 11.85 25.15
CA GLY A 63 6.35 12.47 23.89
C GLY A 63 7.12 13.74 23.55
N GLU A 64 8.22 14.03 24.25
CA GLU A 64 9.12 15.12 23.90
C GLU A 64 10.01 14.70 22.72
N PHE A 65 10.27 15.64 21.81
CA PHE A 65 11.08 15.38 20.64
C PHE A 65 12.57 15.25 21.02
N GLU A 66 13.19 14.11 20.72
CA GLU A 66 14.62 13.89 20.95
C GLU A 66 15.44 14.34 19.74
N ARG A 67 15.15 13.76 18.56
CA ARG A 67 15.93 14.01 17.33
C ARG A 67 15.22 13.46 16.09
N THR A 68 15.77 13.83 14.93
CA THR A 68 15.46 13.22 13.63
C THR A 68 16.63 12.40 13.12
N VAL A 69 16.35 11.17 12.67
CA VAL A 69 17.29 10.35 11.89
C VAL A 69 16.91 10.45 10.42
N ARG A 70 17.80 10.96 9.57
CA ARG A 70 17.52 11.12 8.14
C ARG A 70 17.39 9.76 7.46
N MET A 71 16.44 9.66 6.54
CA MET A 71 16.35 8.51 5.65
C MET A 71 17.51 8.53 4.66
N ALA A 72 18.00 7.33 4.30
CA ALA A 72 18.95 7.20 3.21
C ALA A 72 18.34 7.75 1.89
N PRO A 73 19.15 8.38 1.03
CA PRO A 73 18.68 8.85 -0.27
C PRO A 73 18.36 7.65 -1.18
N GLU A 74 17.08 7.34 -1.34
CA GLU A 74 16.60 6.34 -2.29
C GLU A 74 15.91 6.98 -3.52
N PRO A 75 16.06 6.40 -4.73
CA PRO A 75 15.32 6.83 -5.90
C PRO A 75 13.84 6.45 -5.76
N GLY A 76 12.93 7.41 -5.96
CA GLY A 76 11.47 7.19 -5.90
C GLY A 76 10.83 7.51 -4.55
N ASN A 77 9.50 7.32 -4.46
CA ASN A 77 8.74 7.56 -3.24
C ASN A 77 8.71 6.29 -2.39
N VAL A 78 9.26 6.39 -1.18
CA VAL A 78 9.20 5.33 -0.15
C VAL A 78 7.80 5.36 0.49
N ARG A 79 7.24 4.19 0.78
CA ARG A 79 6.14 4.05 1.74
C ARG A 79 6.66 3.49 3.06
N ILE A 80 6.20 4.03 4.16
CA ILE A 80 6.47 3.54 5.52
C ILE A 80 5.13 3.16 6.13
N THR A 81 4.55 2.03 5.73
CA THR A 81 3.21 1.66 6.24
C THR A 81 3.28 0.88 7.54
N ASP A 82 4.36 0.13 7.79
CA ASP A 82 4.48 -0.73 8.98
C ASP A 82 5.91 -0.68 9.54
N LEU A 83 6.11 0.12 10.58
CA LEU A 83 7.32 0.06 11.40
C LEU A 83 7.08 -0.92 12.55
N LEU A 84 7.94 -1.92 12.67
CA LEU A 84 7.89 -2.91 13.75
C LEU A 84 9.11 -2.69 14.66
N PRO A 85 8.93 -2.51 15.98
CA PRO A 85 10.06 -2.25 16.87
C PRO A 85 10.99 -3.47 16.94
N ASP A 86 12.30 -3.23 16.86
CA ASP A 86 13.29 -4.24 17.25
C ASP A 86 13.27 -4.34 18.79
N PRO A 87 13.03 -5.53 19.39
CA PRO A 87 13.03 -5.69 20.85
C PRO A 87 14.37 -5.34 21.50
N ARG A 88 15.44 -5.19 20.72
CA ARG A 88 16.77 -4.76 21.18
C ARG A 88 16.91 -3.24 21.30
N GLY A 89 15.94 -2.46 20.81
CA GLY A 89 15.84 -1.01 21.07
C GLY A 89 16.57 -0.08 20.08
N GLU A 90 17.34 -0.60 19.13
CA GLU A 90 18.21 0.21 18.26
C GLU A 90 17.66 0.43 16.84
N ALA A 91 16.63 -0.33 16.46
CA ALA A 91 16.17 -0.41 15.07
C ALA A 91 14.65 -0.60 14.99
N VAL A 92 14.13 -0.39 13.79
CA VAL A 92 12.77 -0.79 13.41
C VAL A 92 12.85 -1.65 12.16
N TYR A 93 11.92 -2.59 12.01
CA TYR A 93 11.78 -3.38 10.80
C TYR A 93 10.68 -2.79 9.91
N SER A 94 10.88 -2.85 8.60
CA SER A 94 9.87 -2.58 7.58
C SER A 94 9.70 -3.82 6.72
N ALA A 95 8.54 -4.45 6.81
CA ALA A 95 8.28 -5.72 6.11
C ALA A 95 7.39 -5.59 4.88
N VAL A 96 6.79 -4.42 4.64
CA VAL A 96 6.11 -4.18 3.36
C VAL A 96 7.13 -3.85 2.26
N GLY A 97 8.38 -3.60 2.66
CA GLY A 97 9.39 -2.90 1.90
C GLY A 97 8.97 -1.44 1.73
N ALA A 98 9.92 -0.55 1.49
CA ALA A 98 9.62 0.69 0.83
C ALA A 98 8.99 0.38 -0.54
N GLN A 99 7.66 0.21 -0.62
CA GLN A 99 7.02 0.07 -1.92
C GLN A 99 7.20 1.39 -2.65
N LEU A 100 8.01 1.38 -3.70
CA LEU A 100 8.14 2.51 -4.59
C LEU A 100 6.77 2.83 -5.20
N LEU A 101 6.09 3.85 -4.69
CA LEU A 101 4.95 4.43 -5.39
C LEU A 101 5.49 5.30 -6.52
N ARG A 102 5.46 4.78 -7.75
CA ARG A 102 5.81 5.58 -8.93
C ARG A 102 4.71 6.60 -9.22
N MET A 103 4.86 7.82 -8.73
CA MET A 103 4.06 8.97 -9.18
C MET A 103 4.95 9.99 -9.87
N GLY A 104 4.82 10.13 -11.19
CA GLY A 104 5.51 11.18 -11.95
C GLY A 104 5.56 10.94 -13.47
N SER A 105 5.17 11.98 -14.23
CA SER A 105 5.23 12.08 -15.70
C SER A 105 6.60 12.53 -16.22
N GLY A 106 7.69 12.21 -15.51
CA GLY A 106 9.04 12.66 -15.82
C GLY A 106 9.90 11.58 -16.49
N THR A 107 10.51 11.91 -17.62
CA THR A 107 11.53 11.13 -18.31
C THR A 107 12.89 11.27 -17.61
N THR A 108 13.14 10.56 -16.51
CA THR A 108 14.52 10.24 -16.10
C THR A 108 14.53 8.93 -15.29
N ALA A 109 15.43 8.03 -15.71
CA ALA A 109 15.69 6.69 -15.19
C ALA A 109 14.55 5.65 -15.36
N ARG A 110 14.67 4.84 -16.42
CA ARG A 110 14.00 3.54 -16.53
C ARG A 110 14.66 2.58 -15.53
N THR A 111 14.29 2.70 -14.25
CA THR A 111 14.70 1.74 -13.22
C THR A 111 14.01 0.39 -13.49
N THR A 112 14.74 -0.70 -13.32
CA THR A 112 14.18 -2.06 -13.41
C THR A 112 13.08 -2.21 -12.37
N PRO A 113 11.89 -2.74 -12.71
CA PRO A 113 10.84 -3.00 -11.72
C PRO A 113 11.39 -3.86 -10.58
N PRO A 114 10.94 -3.66 -9.33
CA PRO A 114 11.33 -4.53 -8.23
C PRO A 114 10.92 -5.97 -8.54
N THR A 115 11.76 -6.94 -8.16
CA THR A 115 11.51 -8.38 -8.35
C THR A 115 11.16 -9.09 -7.04
N SER A 116 11.24 -8.39 -5.91
CA SER A 116 11.01 -8.90 -4.56
C SER A 116 10.41 -7.81 -3.66
N ARG A 117 9.96 -8.22 -2.47
CA ARG A 117 9.50 -7.35 -1.39
C ARG A 117 10.46 -7.49 -0.21
N PRO A 118 11.43 -6.59 -0.03
CA PRO A 118 12.42 -6.76 1.02
C PRO A 118 11.82 -6.60 2.41
N VAL A 119 12.26 -7.45 3.35
CA VAL A 119 12.15 -7.21 4.80
C VAL A 119 13.41 -6.50 5.23
N GLU A 120 13.26 -5.27 5.70
CA GLU A 120 14.37 -4.37 5.98
C GLU A 120 14.45 -4.12 7.48
N ARG A 121 15.68 -4.08 8.01
CA ARG A 121 15.99 -3.59 9.35
C ARG A 121 16.64 -2.21 9.20
N LEU A 122 16.03 -1.21 9.82
CA LEU A 122 16.42 0.19 9.77
C LEU A 122 17.05 0.57 11.11
N ILE A 123 18.36 0.78 11.13
CA ILE A 123 19.14 1.13 12.32
C ILE A 123 19.10 2.65 12.50
N LEU A 124 18.70 3.11 13.69
CA LEU A 124 18.35 4.51 13.97
C LEU A 124 19.27 5.17 15.04
N THR A 125 20.48 4.64 15.22
CA THR A 125 21.43 5.11 16.22
C THR A 125 22.24 6.34 15.78
N GLY A 126 22.45 6.52 14.48
CA GLY A 126 23.17 7.66 13.91
C GLY A 126 22.27 8.80 13.42
N GLU A 127 22.86 9.79 12.75
CA GLU A 127 22.12 10.88 12.08
C GLU A 127 21.39 10.44 10.80
N MET A 128 21.83 9.32 10.21
CA MET A 128 21.26 8.73 9.01
C MET A 128 20.93 7.27 9.25
N ALA A 129 19.76 6.84 8.81
CA ALA A 129 19.30 5.47 8.96
C ALA A 129 20.12 4.54 8.08
N VAL A 130 20.62 3.46 8.67
CA VAL A 130 21.33 2.39 7.95
C VAL A 130 20.37 1.24 7.74
N LYS A 131 20.27 0.78 6.49
CA LYS A 131 19.35 -0.28 6.08
C LYS A 131 20.11 -1.59 5.89
N ASP A 132 19.57 -2.65 6.48
CA ASP A 132 20.02 -4.02 6.31
C ASP A 132 18.86 -4.88 5.79
N THR A 133 19.04 -5.55 4.65
CA THR A 133 18.02 -6.44 4.09
C THR A 133 18.09 -7.79 4.79
N VAL A 134 17.07 -8.08 5.59
CA VAL A 134 16.95 -9.29 6.41
C VAL A 134 16.56 -10.50 5.57
N ALA A 135 15.63 -10.30 4.63
CA ALA A 135 15.14 -11.32 3.72
C ALA A 135 14.45 -10.70 2.51
N GLU A 136 14.44 -11.43 1.40
CA GLU A 136 13.65 -11.08 0.22
C GLU A 136 12.32 -11.83 0.24
N GLY A 137 11.23 -11.08 0.34
CA GLY A 137 9.87 -11.57 0.18
C GLY A 137 9.50 -11.74 -1.30
N TRP A 138 8.60 -12.67 -1.57
CA TRP A 138 8.04 -12.87 -2.90
C TRP A 138 7.21 -11.66 -3.33
N LEU A 139 7.51 -11.11 -4.51
CA LEU A 139 6.66 -10.16 -5.19
C LEU A 139 5.83 -10.92 -6.23
N PRO A 140 4.50 -10.96 -6.11
CA PRO A 140 3.68 -11.62 -7.12
C PRO A 140 3.75 -10.84 -8.44
N GLU A 141 3.84 -11.56 -9.55
CA GLU A 141 3.85 -10.95 -10.88
C GLU A 141 2.58 -10.14 -11.13
N GLY A 142 2.71 -8.91 -11.63
CA GLY A 142 1.58 -8.15 -12.10
C GLY A 142 1.06 -8.72 -13.42
N GLY A 143 -0.26 -8.83 -13.58
CA GLY A 143 -0.88 -8.92 -14.91
C GLY A 143 -0.66 -7.66 -15.77
N ASP A 144 -1.19 -7.69 -16.99
CA ASP A 144 -1.00 -6.56 -17.91
C ASP A 144 -1.65 -5.27 -17.36
N PRO A 145 -0.93 -4.13 -17.38
CA PRO A 145 -1.48 -2.86 -16.90
C PRO A 145 -2.70 -2.46 -17.72
N THR A 146 -3.74 -1.96 -17.06
CA THR A 146 -4.89 -1.41 -17.75
C THR A 146 -4.53 -0.02 -18.28
N GLU A 147 -4.56 0.16 -19.60
CA GLU A 147 -4.46 1.47 -20.21
C GLU A 147 -5.83 2.16 -20.15
N LEU A 148 -5.90 3.27 -19.42
CA LEU A 148 -7.06 4.15 -19.48
C LEU A 148 -6.80 5.24 -20.52
N PRO A 149 -7.43 5.19 -21.71
CA PRO A 149 -7.35 6.27 -22.66
C PRO A 149 -8.10 7.48 -22.09
N ILE A 150 -7.36 8.55 -21.77
CA ILE A 150 -7.93 9.86 -21.47
C ILE A 150 -7.73 10.68 -22.74
N GLY A 151 -8.82 11.11 -23.37
CA GLY A 151 -8.81 11.83 -24.65
C GLY A 151 -7.70 12.89 -24.72
N GLY A 152 -6.70 12.62 -25.56
CA GLY A 152 -5.59 13.54 -25.85
C GLY A 152 -4.48 13.67 -24.78
N ARG A 153 -4.46 12.85 -23.72
CA ARG A 153 -3.41 12.88 -22.67
C ARG A 153 -2.68 11.53 -22.56
N PRO A 154 -1.42 11.49 -22.08
CA PRO A 154 -0.69 10.24 -21.92
C PRO A 154 -1.50 9.26 -21.06
N SER A 155 -1.62 8.01 -21.53
CA SER A 155 -2.36 6.95 -20.87
C SER A 155 -1.78 6.69 -19.47
N PHE A 156 -2.64 6.74 -18.45
CA PHE A 156 -2.28 6.22 -17.15
C PHE A 156 -2.30 4.69 -17.26
N ARG A 157 -1.12 4.07 -17.13
CA ARG A 157 -1.00 2.62 -16.90
C ARG A 157 -1.24 2.37 -15.42
N LEU A 158 -2.45 1.95 -15.09
CA LEU A 158 -2.72 1.43 -13.75
C LEU A 158 -2.11 0.04 -13.65
N PRO A 159 -1.34 -0.26 -12.58
CA PRO A 159 -0.95 -1.63 -12.34
C PRO A 159 -2.22 -2.48 -12.19
N PRO A 160 -2.17 -3.75 -12.66
CA PRO A 160 -3.26 -4.69 -12.48
C PRO A 160 -3.66 -4.73 -11.01
N ARG A 161 -4.95 -4.54 -10.71
CA ARG A 161 -5.47 -4.77 -9.36
C ARG A 161 -5.45 -6.26 -9.08
N GLN A 162 -4.44 -6.75 -8.36
CA GLN A 162 -4.53 -8.04 -7.71
C GLN A 162 -5.50 -7.94 -6.53
N VAL A 163 -6.78 -8.24 -6.79
CA VAL A 163 -7.84 -8.23 -5.77
C VAL A 163 -7.58 -9.26 -4.66
N PHE A 164 -6.78 -10.30 -4.94
CA PHE A 164 -6.46 -11.40 -4.02
C PHE A 164 -4.95 -11.69 -3.91
N GLY A 165 -4.08 -10.72 -4.22
CA GLY A 165 -2.64 -10.89 -4.04
C GLY A 165 -2.30 -11.07 -2.56
N PRO A 166 -1.40 -12.00 -2.18
CA PRO A 166 -1.07 -12.19 -0.78
C PRO A 166 -0.45 -10.92 -0.19
N MET A 167 -1.04 -10.46 0.91
CA MET A 167 -0.43 -9.40 1.71
C MET A 167 0.88 -9.90 2.29
N MET A 168 1.85 -9.00 2.42
CA MET A 168 3.05 -9.29 3.20
C MET A 168 2.76 -8.93 4.65
N LEU A 169 2.62 -9.96 5.46
CA LEU A 169 2.39 -9.83 6.89
C LEU A 169 3.70 -10.12 7.60
N ALA A 170 4.00 -9.39 8.67
CA ALA A 170 5.17 -9.66 9.48
C ALA A 170 4.97 -9.34 10.96
N GLY A 171 5.79 -9.96 11.78
CA GLY A 171 5.96 -9.67 13.20
C GLY A 171 7.39 -9.93 13.62
N VAL A 172 7.87 -9.15 14.59
CA VAL A 172 9.20 -9.32 15.19
C VAL A 172 9.07 -10.21 16.42
N LEU A 173 9.89 -11.25 16.48
CA LEU A 173 9.94 -12.20 17.59
C LEU A 173 10.82 -11.66 18.73
N PRO A 174 10.68 -12.15 19.98
CA PRO A 174 11.46 -11.65 21.13
C PRO A 174 12.98 -11.74 20.97
N ASP A 175 13.48 -12.67 20.15
CA ASP A 175 14.90 -12.82 19.85
C ASP A 175 15.39 -11.83 18.76
N GLY A 176 14.52 -10.96 18.24
CA GLY A 176 14.77 -10.03 17.14
C GLY A 176 14.83 -10.68 15.76
N SER A 177 14.37 -11.93 15.61
CA SER A 177 14.07 -12.48 14.28
C SER A 177 12.71 -11.98 13.77
N VAL A 178 12.51 -11.99 12.46
CA VAL A 178 11.25 -11.57 11.83
C VAL A 178 10.53 -12.79 11.28
N ALA A 179 9.29 -13.00 11.73
CA ALA A 179 8.38 -13.93 11.11
C ALA A 179 7.55 -13.17 10.06
N PHE A 180 7.55 -13.62 8.81
CA PHE A 180 6.76 -13.00 7.74
C PHE A 180 6.10 -14.04 6.82
N SER A 181 4.99 -13.64 6.22
CA SER A 181 4.25 -14.41 5.21
C SER A 181 4.07 -13.55 3.99
N ASP A 182 4.53 -14.05 2.83
CA ASP A 182 4.51 -13.36 1.54
C ASP A 182 3.74 -14.16 0.47
N SER A 183 3.11 -15.27 0.83
CA SER A 183 2.46 -16.19 -0.11
C SER A 183 1.03 -16.53 0.32
N SER A 184 0.20 -16.90 -0.66
CA SER A 184 -1.15 -17.45 -0.42
C SER A 184 -1.12 -18.88 0.13
N ALA A 185 0.06 -19.52 0.15
CA ALA A 185 0.26 -20.85 0.73
C ALA A 185 0.37 -20.84 2.27
N TYR A 186 0.17 -19.67 2.91
CA TYR A 186 0.24 -19.48 4.37
C TYR A 186 1.53 -20.01 5.00
N ALA A 187 2.66 -19.92 4.27
CA ALA A 187 3.97 -20.25 4.80
C ALA A 187 4.49 -19.08 5.64
N ILE A 188 4.91 -19.36 6.87
CA ILE A 188 5.57 -18.38 7.74
C ILE A 188 7.07 -18.62 7.65
N LYS A 189 7.80 -17.64 7.12
CA LYS A 189 9.26 -17.63 7.06
C LYS A 189 9.79 -16.90 8.28
N ILE A 190 10.76 -17.48 8.97
CA ILE A 190 11.47 -16.84 10.08
C ILE A 190 12.85 -16.48 9.57
N ALA A 191 13.20 -15.19 9.60
CA ALA A 191 14.47 -14.67 9.12
C ALA A 191 15.18 -13.83 10.18
N ARG A 192 16.51 -13.73 10.05
CA ARG A 192 17.34 -12.92 10.95
C ARG A 192 18.36 -12.13 10.14
N SER A 193 18.54 -10.87 10.54
CA SER A 193 19.58 -9.97 10.00
C SER A 193 20.94 -10.69 9.97
N GLY A 194 21.65 -10.61 8.84
CA GLY A 194 22.92 -11.29 8.58
C GLY A 194 22.85 -12.81 8.33
N ALA A 195 21.73 -13.48 8.59
CA ALA A 195 21.57 -14.93 8.41
C ALA A 195 20.51 -15.34 7.39
N GLY A 196 19.67 -14.40 6.92
CA GLY A 196 18.60 -14.70 5.98
C GLY A 196 17.47 -15.53 6.60
N VAL A 197 16.76 -16.30 5.78
CA VAL A 197 15.66 -17.18 6.23
C VAL A 197 16.23 -18.41 6.95
N LEU A 198 15.90 -18.55 8.22
CA LEU A 198 16.32 -19.64 9.09
C LEU A 198 15.39 -20.84 9.04
N ARG A 199 14.08 -20.58 8.91
CA ARG A 199 13.05 -21.62 8.99
C ARG A 199 11.82 -21.24 8.18
N ILE A 200 11.16 -22.22 7.59
CA ILE A 200 9.86 -22.06 6.95
C ILE A 200 8.88 -23.00 7.63
N LEU A 201 7.84 -22.43 8.24
CA LEU A 201 6.71 -23.16 8.79
C LEU A 201 5.62 -23.22 7.73
N ARG A 202 5.14 -24.42 7.44
CA ARG A 202 4.04 -24.65 6.51
C ARG A 202 2.97 -25.47 7.20
N ARG A 203 1.70 -25.16 6.94
CA ARG A 203 0.65 -26.12 7.26
C ARG A 203 0.80 -27.35 6.34
N PRO A 204 0.53 -28.56 6.83
CA PRO A 204 0.48 -29.77 6.01
C PRO A 204 -0.82 -29.81 5.19
N LEU A 205 -1.12 -28.73 4.47
CA LEU A 205 -2.20 -28.72 3.49
C LEU A 205 -1.65 -29.34 2.20
N GLN A 206 -2.36 -30.31 1.64
CA GLN A 206 -2.11 -30.77 0.28
C GLN A 206 -3.03 -29.98 -0.65
N PRO A 207 -2.55 -28.89 -1.28
CA PRO A 207 -3.35 -28.17 -2.26
C PRO A 207 -3.68 -29.11 -3.42
N THR A 208 -4.97 -29.27 -3.71
CA THR A 208 -5.43 -29.94 -4.91
C THR A 208 -5.49 -28.94 -6.05
N TRP A 209 -5.07 -29.36 -7.24
CA TRP A 209 -5.16 -28.52 -8.43
C TRP A 209 -6.60 -28.06 -8.66
N VAL A 210 -6.75 -26.79 -9.04
CA VAL A 210 -8.00 -26.29 -9.58
C VAL A 210 -8.20 -26.96 -10.92
N THR A 211 -9.22 -27.82 -11.01
CA THR A 211 -9.56 -28.51 -12.25
C THR A 211 -10.48 -27.66 -13.11
N ASP A 212 -10.49 -27.88 -14.42
CA ASP A 212 -11.43 -27.20 -15.34
C ASP A 212 -12.89 -27.36 -14.90
N ARG A 213 -13.24 -28.52 -14.32
CA ARG A 213 -14.57 -28.78 -13.77
C ARG A 213 -14.92 -27.87 -12.60
N MET A 214 -13.96 -27.58 -11.72
CA MET A 214 -14.19 -26.66 -10.60
C MET A 214 -14.42 -25.23 -11.11
N VAL A 215 -13.71 -24.83 -12.16
CA VAL A 215 -13.89 -23.52 -12.81
C VAL A 215 -15.28 -23.42 -13.44
N GLU A 216 -15.70 -24.46 -14.17
CA GLU A 216 -17.02 -24.47 -14.82
C GLU A 216 -18.15 -24.45 -13.79
N ASN A 217 -18.07 -25.29 -12.75
CA ASN A 217 -19.07 -25.30 -11.67
C ASN A 217 -19.20 -23.91 -10.99
N GLU A 218 -18.09 -23.18 -10.79
CA GLU A 218 -18.14 -21.83 -10.21
C GLU A 218 -18.74 -20.81 -11.20
N ARG A 219 -18.47 -20.94 -12.51
CA ARG A 219 -19.13 -20.12 -13.54
C ARG A 219 -20.63 -20.36 -13.54
N GLU A 220 -21.08 -21.60 -13.53
CA GLU A 220 -22.49 -21.98 -13.45
C GLU A 220 -23.15 -21.44 -12.17
N ARG A 221 -22.48 -21.60 -11.00
CA ARG A 221 -22.97 -21.07 -9.73
C ARG A 221 -23.14 -19.55 -9.77
N ARG A 222 -22.17 -18.82 -10.33
CA ARG A 222 -22.25 -17.36 -10.49
C ARG A 222 -23.35 -16.94 -11.46
N ALA A 223 -23.53 -17.66 -12.57
CA ALA A 223 -24.60 -17.41 -13.52
C ALA A 223 -25.99 -17.64 -12.89
N ALA A 224 -26.14 -18.71 -12.11
CA ALA A 224 -27.38 -19.00 -11.38
C ALA A 224 -27.68 -17.93 -10.30
N LEU A 225 -26.67 -17.47 -9.55
CA LEU A 225 -26.83 -16.37 -8.59
C LEU A 225 -27.21 -15.06 -9.28
N ALA A 226 -26.63 -14.75 -10.44
CA ALA A 226 -26.99 -13.59 -11.23
C ALA A 226 -28.43 -13.67 -11.75
N ALA A 227 -28.84 -14.83 -12.27
CA ALA A 227 -30.21 -15.09 -12.73
C ALA A 227 -31.24 -15.01 -11.58
N ALA A 228 -30.85 -15.39 -10.37
CA ALA A 228 -31.66 -15.27 -9.16
C ALA A 228 -31.65 -13.84 -8.53
N GLY A 229 -30.99 -12.87 -9.15
CA GLY A 229 -30.88 -11.49 -8.63
C GLY A 229 -30.00 -11.36 -7.37
N GLN A 230 -29.22 -12.40 -7.04
CA GLN A 230 -28.30 -12.46 -5.90
C GLN A 230 -26.84 -12.23 -6.32
N GLY A 231 -26.62 -11.63 -7.48
CA GLY A 231 -25.29 -11.18 -7.91
C GLY A 231 -24.75 -10.05 -6.99
N PRO A 232 -23.44 -9.76 -7.04
CA PRO A 232 -22.88 -8.63 -6.31
C PRO A 232 -23.66 -7.37 -6.68
N LYS A 233 -24.35 -6.79 -5.69
CA LYS A 233 -25.02 -5.52 -5.86
C LYS A 233 -23.93 -4.48 -6.07
N ASN A 234 -23.77 -4.00 -7.30
CA ASN A 234 -23.25 -2.66 -7.47
C ASN A 234 -24.29 -1.78 -6.80
N ASP A 235 -24.03 -1.39 -5.55
CA ASP A 235 -24.74 -0.27 -4.95
C ASP A 235 -24.55 0.87 -5.91
N GLY A 236 -25.60 1.11 -6.68
CA GLY A 236 -25.61 2.06 -7.76
C GLY A 236 -25.01 3.32 -7.21
N GLN A 237 -23.90 3.73 -7.80
CA GLN A 237 -23.44 5.09 -7.78
C GLN A 237 -24.69 5.91 -8.08
N ARG A 238 -25.35 6.40 -7.02
CA ARG A 238 -26.39 7.41 -7.14
C ARG A 238 -25.62 8.54 -7.79
N ARG A 239 -25.75 8.66 -9.11
CA ARG A 239 -25.50 9.91 -9.80
C ARG A 239 -26.42 10.89 -9.10
N GLY A 240 -25.89 11.54 -8.07
CA GLY A 240 -26.53 12.68 -7.46
C GLY A 240 -26.76 13.63 -8.60
N VAL A 241 -28.01 13.72 -9.03
CA VAL A 241 -28.50 14.91 -9.72
C VAL A 241 -28.33 16.00 -8.67
N PHE A 242 -27.20 16.70 -8.72
CA PHE A 242 -27.04 17.94 -7.99
C PHE A 242 -28.19 18.84 -8.45
N PRO A 243 -29.07 19.31 -7.54
CA PRO A 243 -30.04 20.34 -7.92
C PRO A 243 -29.24 21.55 -8.42
N ALA A 244 -29.59 22.03 -9.61
CA ALA A 244 -29.00 23.24 -10.16
C ALA A 244 -29.23 24.39 -9.17
N SER A 245 -28.15 24.93 -8.60
CA SER A 245 -28.21 26.23 -7.95
C SER A 245 -28.62 27.28 -8.99
N PRO A 246 -29.48 28.25 -8.63
CA PRO A 246 -29.99 29.22 -9.58
C PRO A 246 -28.86 30.13 -10.05
N ALA A 247 -28.56 30.09 -11.35
CA ALA A 247 -27.66 31.01 -11.99
C ALA A 247 -28.27 32.43 -11.95
N SER A 248 -27.56 33.34 -11.29
CA SER A 248 -27.72 34.78 -11.48
C SER A 248 -27.48 35.13 -12.95
N ARG A 249 -28.44 35.85 -13.54
CA ARG A 249 -28.36 36.51 -14.85
C ARG A 249 -27.05 37.29 -15.02
N GLN A 250 -26.39 37.15 -16.18
CA GLN A 250 -26.11 38.25 -17.11
C GLN A 250 -25.43 37.75 -18.40
N GLY A 251 -25.89 38.29 -19.54
CA GLY A 251 -25.31 38.39 -20.92
C GLY A 251 -24.48 37.23 -21.47
N GLY A 252 -24.76 36.62 -22.62
CA GLY A 252 -25.21 37.16 -23.91
C GLY A 252 -24.11 36.90 -24.96
N GLY A 253 -24.40 36.13 -26.01
CA GLY A 253 -23.48 35.95 -27.15
C GLY A 253 -23.60 34.61 -27.87
N LEU A 254 -23.99 34.67 -29.15
CA LEU A 254 -24.25 33.58 -30.09
C LEU A 254 -23.02 32.69 -30.37
N HIS A 255 -23.23 31.41 -30.70
CA HIS A 255 -23.01 30.85 -32.05
C HIS A 255 -23.33 29.33 -32.17
N ARG A 256 -23.93 29.00 -33.32
CA ARG A 256 -24.12 27.72 -34.08
C ARG A 256 -23.27 26.52 -33.57
N GLY A 257 -23.73 25.28 -33.44
CA GLY A 257 -24.71 24.51 -34.20
C GLY A 257 -23.98 23.44 -35.02
N VAL A 258 -23.98 22.17 -34.58
CA VAL A 258 -23.73 20.95 -35.40
C VAL A 258 -24.38 19.75 -34.71
N ASP A 259 -25.36 19.16 -35.41
CA ASP A 259 -25.90 17.81 -35.20
C ASP A 259 -24.88 16.75 -35.64
N CYS A 260 -24.79 15.64 -34.92
CA CYS A 260 -24.22 14.39 -35.43
C CYS A 260 -25.02 13.19 -34.90
N THR A 261 -25.93 12.73 -35.74
CA THR A 261 -26.59 11.42 -35.71
C THR A 261 -25.63 10.30 -36.13
N GLY A 262 -25.70 9.16 -35.43
CA GLY A 262 -25.64 7.81 -36.01
C GLY A 262 -24.29 7.25 -36.48
N ALA A 263 -23.86 6.15 -35.86
CA ALA A 263 -23.26 5.02 -36.57
C ALA A 263 -23.24 3.78 -35.66
N GLU A 264 -24.13 2.84 -35.96
CA GLU A 264 -23.97 1.43 -35.59
C GLU A 264 -22.72 0.88 -36.29
N ASN A 265 -22.01 -0.04 -35.65
CA ASN A 265 -21.31 -1.14 -36.33
C ASN A 265 -21.01 -2.25 -35.31
N GLY A 266 -21.51 -3.44 -35.62
CA GLY A 266 -21.14 -4.68 -34.94
C GLY A 266 -19.71 -5.10 -35.27
N LEU A 267 -19.18 -5.98 -34.43
CA LEU A 267 -18.05 -6.82 -34.82
C LEU A 267 -18.03 -8.12 -34.02
N GLU A 268 -17.63 -9.14 -34.76
CA GLU A 268 -17.82 -10.55 -34.60
C GLU A 268 -16.93 -11.19 -33.54
N ARG A 269 -17.31 -12.42 -33.19
CA ARG A 269 -16.55 -13.37 -32.39
C ARG A 269 -15.28 -13.76 -33.13
N GLY A 270 -14.12 -13.55 -32.50
CA GLY A 270 -12.84 -14.10 -32.91
C GLY A 270 -12.23 -14.90 -31.76
N ASP A 271 -12.13 -16.20 -31.98
CA ASP A 271 -11.57 -17.24 -31.12
C ASP A 271 -10.04 -17.06 -30.98
N LEU A 272 -9.51 -17.07 -29.75
CA LEU A 272 -8.07 -17.13 -29.48
C LEU A 272 -7.78 -17.96 -28.23
N GLY A 273 -7.52 -19.24 -28.46
CA GLY A 273 -6.21 -19.84 -28.20
C GLY A 273 -5.65 -19.73 -26.78
N ALA A 274 -5.77 -20.84 -26.04
CA ALA A 274 -5.15 -21.13 -24.75
C ALA A 274 -3.66 -20.77 -24.63
N LYS A 275 -3.27 -20.21 -23.47
CA LYS A 275 -1.92 -20.34 -22.88
C LYS A 275 -1.99 -20.46 -21.35
N ALA A 276 -1.17 -21.37 -20.83
CA ALA A 276 -1.16 -21.97 -19.50
C ALA A 276 -0.43 -21.17 -18.42
N TRP A 277 -0.66 -21.55 -17.15
CA TRP A 277 -0.01 -21.12 -15.90
C TRP A 277 0.89 -22.23 -15.35
#